data_AF-A0A2K2V6P4-F1
#
_entry.id   AF-A0A2K2V6P4-F1
#
_cell.length_a   1.000
_cell.length_b   1.000
_cell.length_c   1.000
_cell.angle_alpha   90.00
_cell.angle_beta   90.00
_cell.angle_gamma   90.00
#
_symmetry.space_group_name_H-M   'P 1'
#
loop_
_entity.id
_entity.type
_entity.pdbx_description
1 polymer ?
#
loop_
_entity_poly.entity_id
_entity_poly.type
_entity_poly.pdbx_seq_one_letter_code
_entity_poly.pdbx_strand_id
1 'polypeptide(L)'
;FQSSESIFYDETEVWRASIQDLNLSAVSEFLRRHWGIVAPADSLEIRTYMRNLSIISKNDKPTVAGLLFFGEDPQKFLPHARIVAACIHGDDIFTPPFDKKDLVGRVSEMLEGAMKFLKLYLREEHRIRGIEPEIYLEIPDEALREALINAIAHRDYTINAPIRILVFDNRVEFHSPGRLPNTVTIESIRMGASHVLRNPRIYSFFVRMGLVTDISGVARMIKLVRERTGKDVVLEETEGEFIVKIPRPSLT
;
A
#
# COMPACT_ATOMS: atom_id res chain seq x y z
N PHE A 1 -12.07 -5.47 35.18
CA PHE A 1 -11.00 -5.49 34.17
C PHE A 1 -11.54 -4.87 32.89
N GLN A 2 -11.26 -3.59 32.66
CA GLN A 2 -11.57 -2.92 31.39
C GLN A 2 -10.52 -3.38 30.38
N SER A 3 -10.88 -4.33 29.51
CA SER A 3 -10.11 -4.57 28.30
C SER A 3 -10.30 -3.35 27.41
N SER A 4 -9.31 -2.46 27.36
CA SER A 4 -9.22 -1.50 26.27
C SER A 4 -8.94 -2.30 24.99
N GLU A 5 -9.99 -2.81 24.35
CA GLU A 5 -9.87 -3.23 22.95
C GLU A 5 -9.45 -1.97 22.19
N SER A 6 -8.20 -1.93 21.74
CA SER A 6 -7.76 -0.90 20.81
C SER A 6 -8.59 -1.09 19.53
N ILE A 7 -9.54 -0.19 19.29
CA ILE A 7 -10.38 -0.22 18.09
C ILE A 7 -9.51 0.26 16.92
N PHE A 8 -8.94 -0.67 16.17
CA PHE A 8 -8.28 -0.37 14.90
C PHE A 8 -9.33 -0.26 13.79
N TYR A 9 -9.26 0.79 12.98
CA TYR A 9 -10.29 1.07 11.99
C TYR A 9 -10.37 -0.02 10.91
N ASP A 10 -9.24 -0.65 10.57
CA ASP A 10 -9.20 -1.73 9.59
C ASP A 10 -9.92 -3.02 10.05
N GLU A 11 -10.21 -3.14 11.36
CA GLU A 11 -10.99 -4.23 11.95
C GLU A 11 -12.49 -3.89 12.07
N THR A 12 -12.90 -2.67 11.73
CA THR A 12 -14.30 -2.25 11.89
C THR A 12 -15.22 -2.94 10.89
N GLU A 13 -16.43 -3.25 11.35
CA GLU A 13 -17.47 -3.87 10.52
C GLU A 13 -17.99 -2.90 9.46
N VAL A 14 -18.09 -3.38 8.23
CA VAL A 14 -18.78 -2.66 7.16
C VAL A 14 -20.20 -3.20 7.05
N TRP A 15 -21.13 -2.59 7.81
CA TRP A 15 -22.49 -3.14 8.01
C TRP A 15 -23.30 -3.37 6.75
N ARG A 16 -23.06 -2.56 5.71
CA ARG A 16 -23.71 -2.66 4.39
C ARG A 16 -23.21 -3.85 3.57
N ALA A 17 -22.06 -4.43 3.93
CA ALA A 17 -21.50 -5.60 3.26
C ALA A 17 -21.93 -6.90 3.96
N SER A 18 -21.82 -7.98 3.21
CA SER A 18 -22.12 -9.35 3.62
C SER A 18 -21.00 -10.28 3.18
N ILE A 19 -21.01 -11.52 3.67
CA ILE A 19 -20.03 -12.52 3.26
C ILE A 19 -20.10 -12.81 1.74
N GLN A 20 -21.26 -12.60 1.11
CA GLN A 20 -21.43 -12.75 -0.34
C GLN A 20 -20.68 -11.70 -1.15
N ASP A 21 -20.28 -10.58 -0.53
CA ASP A 21 -19.44 -9.56 -1.16
C ASP A 21 -17.93 -9.91 -1.08
N LEU A 22 -17.57 -11.03 -0.44
CA LEU A 22 -16.21 -11.54 -0.35
C LEU A 22 -15.97 -12.70 -1.33
N ASN A 23 -14.82 -12.66 -1.98
CA ASN A 23 -14.30 -13.73 -2.82
C ASN A 23 -13.70 -14.85 -1.94
N LEU A 24 -14.53 -15.82 -1.55
CA LEU A 24 -14.10 -16.93 -0.68
C LEU A 24 -13.03 -17.83 -1.33
N SER A 25 -13.00 -17.91 -2.67
CA SER A 25 -11.93 -18.59 -3.40
C SER A 25 -10.58 -17.91 -3.21
N ALA A 26 -10.55 -16.56 -3.24
CA ALA A 26 -9.35 -15.78 -2.95
C ALA A 26 -8.90 -15.94 -1.49
N VAL A 27 -9.83 -16.00 -0.53
CA VAL A 27 -9.51 -16.31 0.88
C VAL A 27 -8.90 -17.70 1.00
N SER A 28 -9.50 -18.72 0.37
CA SER A 28 -9.00 -20.10 0.38
C SER A 28 -7.60 -20.19 -0.24
N GLU A 29 -7.37 -19.52 -1.37
CA GLU A 29 -6.05 -19.45 -2.00
C GLU A 29 -5.02 -18.75 -1.12
N PHE A 30 -5.40 -17.67 -0.45
CA PHE A 30 -4.53 -16.94 0.46
C PHE A 30 -4.11 -17.78 1.67
N LEU A 31 -5.06 -18.47 2.31
CA LEU A 31 -4.79 -19.41 3.40
C LEU A 31 -3.85 -20.54 2.94
N ARG A 32 -4.09 -21.10 1.76
CA ARG A 32 -3.24 -22.15 1.20
C ARG A 32 -1.82 -21.65 0.94
N ARG A 33 -1.68 -20.50 0.26
CA ARG A 33 -0.39 -19.97 -0.19
C ARG A 33 0.47 -19.44 0.96
N HIS A 34 -0.13 -18.78 1.94
CA HIS A 34 0.62 -18.03 2.96
C HIS A 34 0.53 -18.64 4.37
N TRP A 35 -0.42 -19.55 4.63
CA TRP A 35 -0.54 -20.28 5.89
C TRP A 35 -0.41 -21.79 5.75
N GLY A 36 -0.36 -22.34 4.52
CA GLY A 36 -0.36 -23.79 4.30
C GLY A 36 -1.67 -24.48 4.73
N ILE A 37 -2.75 -23.71 4.91
CA ILE A 37 -4.05 -24.20 5.38
C ILE A 37 -4.94 -24.49 4.18
N VAL A 38 -5.51 -25.69 4.12
CA VAL A 38 -6.48 -26.08 3.08
C VAL A 38 -7.88 -25.98 3.65
N ALA A 39 -8.56 -24.87 3.39
CA ALA A 39 -9.96 -24.65 3.77
C ALA A 39 -10.78 -24.35 2.51
N PRO A 40 -11.63 -25.29 2.03
CA PRO A 40 -12.49 -25.07 0.87
C PRO A 40 -13.42 -23.86 1.05
N ALA A 41 -13.69 -23.15 -0.05
CA ALA A 41 -14.47 -21.90 -0.04
C ALA A 41 -15.91 -22.06 0.49
N ASP A 42 -16.48 -23.26 0.39
CA ASP A 42 -17.82 -23.63 0.83
C ASP A 42 -17.87 -24.26 2.24
N SER A 43 -16.70 -24.44 2.88
CA SER A 43 -16.61 -25.09 4.19
C SER A 43 -17.04 -24.18 5.34
N LEU A 44 -17.52 -24.76 6.45
CA LEU A 44 -17.71 -24.01 7.69
C LEU A 44 -16.37 -23.57 8.31
N GLU A 45 -15.30 -24.32 8.03
CA GLU A 45 -13.96 -24.08 8.55
C GLU A 45 -13.37 -22.76 8.05
N ILE A 46 -13.60 -22.40 6.77
CA ILE A 46 -13.09 -21.14 6.21
C ILE A 46 -13.58 -19.92 7.00
N ARG A 47 -14.84 -19.95 7.48
CA ARG A 47 -15.40 -18.87 8.30
C ARG A 47 -14.67 -18.71 9.63
N THR A 48 -14.22 -19.83 10.21
CA THR A 48 -13.44 -19.80 11.45
C THR A 48 -12.10 -19.11 11.23
N TYR A 49 -11.40 -19.43 10.13
CA TYR A 49 -10.17 -18.73 9.76
C TYR A 49 -10.41 -17.25 9.44
N MET A 50 -11.50 -16.94 8.72
CA MET A 50 -11.86 -15.56 8.41
C MET A 50 -12.09 -14.73 9.68
N ARG A 51 -12.74 -15.29 10.71
CA ARG A 51 -12.91 -14.62 12.01
C ARG A 51 -11.58 -14.46 12.74
N ASN A 52 -10.74 -15.50 12.76
CA ASN A 52 -9.43 -15.46 13.43
C ASN A 52 -8.47 -14.46 12.80
N LEU A 53 -8.60 -14.22 11.49
CA LEU A 53 -7.82 -13.24 10.74
C LEU A 53 -8.47 -11.85 10.67
N SER A 54 -9.60 -11.64 11.37
CA SER A 54 -10.41 -10.42 11.29
C SER A 54 -10.79 -10.02 9.85
N ILE A 55 -10.95 -10.98 8.94
CA ILE A 55 -11.54 -10.74 7.60
C ILE A 55 -13.05 -10.49 7.74
N ILE A 56 -13.69 -11.23 8.66
CA ILE A 56 -15.05 -11.01 9.11
C ILE A 56 -15.07 -10.89 10.62
N SER A 57 -16.05 -10.16 11.15
CA SER A 57 -16.28 -10.05 12.59
C SER A 57 -16.96 -11.31 13.16
N LYS A 58 -17.18 -11.30 14.48
CA LYS A 58 -17.97 -12.33 15.18
C LYS A 58 -19.42 -12.42 14.67
N ASN A 59 -19.95 -11.36 14.06
CA ASN A 59 -21.30 -11.29 13.48
C ASN A 59 -21.34 -11.65 11.99
N ASP A 60 -20.27 -12.26 11.46
CA ASP A 60 -20.10 -12.58 10.03
C ASP A 60 -20.20 -11.36 9.09
N LYS A 61 -19.88 -10.17 9.62
CA LYS A 61 -19.79 -8.95 8.83
C LYS A 61 -18.36 -8.75 8.32
N PRO A 62 -18.15 -8.47 7.02
CA PRO A 62 -16.83 -8.10 6.52
C PRO A 62 -16.25 -6.91 7.26
N THR A 63 -14.95 -6.97 7.55
CA THR A 63 -14.20 -5.82 8.06
C THR A 63 -13.69 -4.96 6.91
N VAL A 64 -13.19 -3.76 7.22
CA VAL A 64 -12.50 -2.92 6.22
C VAL A 64 -11.32 -3.66 5.59
N ALA A 65 -10.44 -4.28 6.39
CA ALA A 65 -9.33 -5.08 5.87
C ALA A 65 -9.81 -6.28 5.04
N GLY A 66 -10.87 -6.96 5.51
CA GLY A 66 -11.46 -8.10 4.80
C GLY A 66 -11.96 -7.74 3.41
N LEU A 67 -12.69 -6.62 3.28
CA LEU A 67 -13.12 -6.13 1.97
C LEU A 67 -11.95 -5.69 1.11
N LEU A 68 -10.96 -4.98 1.66
CA LEU A 68 -9.83 -4.49 0.86
C LEU A 68 -8.97 -5.61 0.26
N PHE A 69 -8.81 -6.73 0.96
CA PHE A 69 -8.01 -7.84 0.46
C PHE A 69 -8.83 -8.89 -0.28
N PHE A 70 -10.09 -9.10 0.09
CA PHE A 70 -10.89 -10.23 -0.38
C PHE A 70 -12.27 -9.85 -0.90
N GLY A 71 -12.64 -8.56 -0.98
CA GLY A 71 -13.89 -8.13 -1.59
C GLY A 71 -13.91 -8.37 -3.10
N GLU A 72 -15.07 -8.72 -3.66
CA GLU A 72 -15.26 -8.79 -5.11
C GLU A 72 -15.24 -7.39 -5.75
N ASP A 73 -15.84 -6.41 -5.08
CA ASP A 73 -15.80 -4.99 -5.44
C ASP A 73 -15.71 -4.15 -4.14
N PRO A 74 -14.50 -3.94 -3.59
CA PRO A 74 -14.34 -3.24 -2.32
C PRO A 74 -14.82 -1.78 -2.38
N GLN A 75 -14.66 -1.13 -3.53
CA GLN A 75 -14.97 0.30 -3.69
C GLN A 75 -16.48 0.57 -3.74
N LYS A 76 -17.34 -0.43 -3.97
CA LYS A 76 -18.79 -0.33 -3.69
C LYS A 76 -19.08 0.11 -2.25
N PHE A 77 -18.25 -0.30 -1.30
CA PHE A 77 -18.42 -0.01 0.12
C PHE A 77 -17.44 1.05 0.64
N LEU A 78 -16.24 1.09 0.04
CA LEU A 78 -15.14 2.00 0.40
C LEU A 78 -14.73 2.83 -0.83
N PRO A 79 -15.54 3.78 -1.33
CA PRO A 79 -15.34 4.43 -2.64
C PRO A 79 -14.03 5.20 -2.79
N HIS A 80 -13.45 5.63 -1.68
CA HIS A 80 -12.20 6.39 -1.64
C HIS A 80 -10.99 5.54 -1.27
N ALA A 81 -11.17 4.27 -0.93
CA ALA A 81 -10.08 3.34 -0.68
C ALA A 81 -9.52 2.80 -2.00
N ARG A 82 -8.94 3.71 -2.79
CA ARG A 82 -8.40 3.48 -4.13
C ARG A 82 -7.14 4.31 -4.36
N ILE A 83 -6.45 4.04 -5.46
CA ILE A 83 -5.25 4.80 -5.86
C ILE A 83 -5.56 5.59 -7.14
N VAL A 84 -5.28 6.89 -7.12
CA VAL A 84 -5.24 7.71 -8.33
C VAL A 84 -3.78 7.88 -8.73
N ALA A 85 -3.39 7.35 -9.88
CA ALA A 85 -2.06 7.55 -10.43
C ALA A 85 -2.13 8.57 -11.57
N ALA A 86 -1.23 9.54 -11.59
CA ALA A 86 -1.17 10.56 -12.62
C ALA A 86 0.26 10.87 -13.03
N CYS A 87 0.48 11.07 -14.33
CA CYS A 87 1.74 11.55 -14.90
C CYS A 87 1.55 13.00 -15.30
N ILE A 88 2.43 13.88 -14.82
CA ILE A 88 2.41 15.32 -15.07
C ILE A 88 3.77 15.68 -15.66
N HIS A 89 3.78 16.29 -16.85
CA HIS A 89 5.02 16.78 -17.44
C HIS A 89 5.48 18.07 -16.75
N GLY A 90 6.80 18.21 -16.57
CA GLY A 90 7.39 19.22 -15.72
C GLY A 90 7.24 18.90 -14.23
N ASP A 91 7.39 19.93 -13.41
CA ASP A 91 7.50 19.81 -11.96
C ASP A 91 6.36 20.52 -11.20
N ASP A 92 5.47 21.19 -11.93
CA ASP A 92 4.36 21.98 -11.39
C ASP A 92 3.07 21.16 -11.31
N ILE A 93 2.54 21.01 -10.09
CA ILE A 93 1.28 20.30 -9.80
C ILE A 93 0.04 20.94 -10.44
N PHE A 94 0.09 22.22 -10.79
CA PHE A 94 -1.01 22.89 -11.50
C PHE A 94 -1.06 22.53 -12.99
N THR A 95 -0.03 21.86 -13.51
CA THR A 95 -0.02 21.35 -14.88
C THR A 95 -1.02 20.20 -15.01
N PRO A 96 -1.92 20.21 -16.01
CA PRO A 96 -2.85 19.11 -16.23
C PRO A 96 -2.11 17.78 -16.45
N PRO A 97 -2.62 16.66 -15.88
CA PRO A 97 -1.98 15.37 -16.06
C PRO A 97 -2.06 14.92 -17.52
N PHE A 98 -0.93 14.46 -18.05
CA PHE A 98 -0.83 13.85 -19.37
C PHE A 98 -1.59 12.52 -19.42
N ASP A 99 -1.45 11.70 -18.37
CA ASP A 99 -2.27 10.51 -18.16
C ASP A 99 -2.70 10.43 -16.70
N LYS A 100 -3.87 9.82 -16.49
CA LYS A 100 -4.46 9.57 -15.18
C LYS A 100 -5.17 8.23 -15.20
N LYS A 101 -4.87 7.40 -14.20
CA LYS A 101 -5.54 6.11 -13.97
C LYS A 101 -6.19 6.08 -12.60
N ASP A 102 -7.40 5.53 -12.59
CA ASP A 102 -8.12 5.19 -11.36
C ASP A 102 -7.93 3.69 -11.11
N LEU A 103 -7.19 3.35 -10.06
CA LEU A 103 -6.81 1.98 -9.73
C LEU A 103 -7.70 1.53 -8.57
N VAL A 104 -8.61 0.61 -8.88
CA VAL A 104 -9.63 0.05 -7.98
C VAL A 104 -9.49 -1.47 -7.90
N GLY A 105 -10.32 -2.11 -7.08
CA GLY A 105 -10.27 -3.54 -6.78
C GLY A 105 -9.62 -3.81 -5.43
N ARG A 106 -9.20 -5.07 -5.25
CA ARG A 106 -8.48 -5.51 -4.06
C ARG A 106 -7.10 -4.87 -3.99
N VAL A 107 -6.51 -4.90 -2.81
CA VAL A 107 -5.15 -4.39 -2.56
C VAL A 107 -4.13 -4.98 -3.53
N SER A 108 -4.21 -6.26 -3.86
CA SER A 108 -3.32 -6.89 -4.86
C SER A 108 -3.44 -6.28 -6.24
N GLU A 109 -4.66 -5.99 -6.70
CA GLU A 109 -4.95 -5.41 -8.02
C GLU A 109 -4.49 -3.94 -8.07
N MET A 110 -4.74 -3.18 -7.00
CA MET A 110 -4.27 -1.81 -6.86
C MET A 110 -2.73 -1.73 -6.82
N LEU A 111 -2.07 -2.64 -6.10
CA LEU A 111 -0.62 -2.74 -6.06
C LEU A 111 -0.03 -3.03 -7.45
N GLU A 112 -0.56 -4.03 -8.13
CA GLU A 112 -0.10 -4.42 -9.47
C GLU A 112 -0.33 -3.30 -10.49
N GLY A 113 -1.52 -2.69 -10.47
CA GLY A 113 -1.87 -1.58 -11.35
C GLY A 113 -0.96 -0.35 -11.14
N ALA A 114 -0.65 -0.02 -9.88
CA ALA A 114 0.22 1.11 -9.55
C ALA A 114 1.66 0.84 -9.99
N MET A 115 2.18 -0.38 -9.77
CA MET A 115 3.52 -0.74 -10.24
C MET A 115 3.62 -0.75 -11.76
N LYS A 116 2.60 -1.24 -12.47
CA LYS A 116 2.53 -1.15 -13.95
C LYS A 116 2.51 0.30 -14.43
N PHE A 117 1.73 1.16 -13.78
CA PHE A 117 1.69 2.59 -14.10
C PHE A 117 3.06 3.25 -13.91
N LEU A 118 3.73 2.99 -12.78
CA LEU A 118 5.07 3.51 -12.52
C LEU A 118 6.08 3.04 -13.57
N LYS A 119 6.07 1.77 -13.96
CA LYS A 119 6.93 1.22 -15.02
C LYS A 119 6.71 1.85 -16.40
N LEU A 120 5.49 2.33 -16.68
CA LEU A 120 5.18 2.98 -17.93
C LEU A 120 5.80 4.38 -18.05
N TYR A 121 5.96 5.09 -16.93
CA TYR A 121 6.38 6.51 -16.89
C TYR A 121 7.77 6.74 -16.30
N LEU A 122 8.35 5.72 -15.67
CA LEU A 122 9.74 5.72 -15.23
C LEU A 122 10.65 5.16 -16.31
N ARG A 123 11.84 5.75 -16.41
CA ARG A 123 12.84 5.35 -17.38
C ARG A 123 13.45 4.01 -16.99
N GLU A 124 13.68 3.19 -18.00
CA GLU A 124 14.51 2.00 -17.91
C GLU A 124 15.95 2.34 -18.36
N GLU A 125 16.92 2.03 -17.51
CA GLU A 125 18.33 2.09 -17.82
C GLU A 125 18.82 0.71 -18.23
N HIS A 126 19.41 0.62 -19.42
CA HIS A 126 20.15 -0.56 -19.85
C HIS A 126 21.56 -0.49 -19.28
N ARG A 127 21.92 -1.43 -18.39
CA ARG A 127 23.28 -1.57 -17.87
C ARG A 127 23.87 -2.88 -18.36
N ILE A 128 25.06 -2.82 -18.93
CA ILE A 128 25.81 -4.04 -19.28
C ILE A 128 26.57 -4.48 -18.04
N ARG A 129 26.07 -5.53 -17.36
CA ARG A 129 26.80 -6.25 -16.31
C ARG A 129 27.01 -7.68 -16.80
N GLY A 130 28.25 -8.03 -17.10
CA GLY A 130 28.57 -9.35 -17.68
C GLY A 130 28.25 -9.41 -19.18
N ILE A 131 27.68 -10.54 -19.63
CA ILE A 131 27.46 -10.84 -21.05
C ILE A 131 26.10 -10.33 -21.53
N GLU A 132 25.11 -10.22 -20.64
CA GLU A 132 23.74 -9.81 -20.98
C GLU A 132 23.42 -8.41 -20.46
N PRO A 133 22.70 -7.57 -21.23
CA PRO A 133 22.18 -6.31 -20.73
C PRO A 133 21.11 -6.54 -19.65
N GLU A 134 21.32 -5.96 -18.47
CA GLU A 134 20.33 -5.92 -17.40
C GLU A 134 19.53 -4.62 -17.49
N ILE A 135 18.20 -4.70 -17.41
CA ILE A 135 17.29 -3.56 -17.45
C ILE A 135 16.90 -3.19 -16.02
N TYR A 136 17.18 -1.95 -15.62
CA TYR A 136 16.83 -1.43 -14.30
C TYR A 136 16.03 -0.15 -14.41
N LEU A 137 14.96 -0.01 -13.61
CA LEU A 137 14.31 1.29 -13.47
C LEU A 137 15.27 2.35 -12.91
N GLU A 138 15.03 3.60 -13.27
CA GLU A 138 15.76 4.76 -12.73
C GLU A 138 15.59 4.91 -11.21
N ILE A 139 14.47 4.45 -10.66
CA ILE A 139 14.21 4.29 -9.21
C ILE A 139 14.07 2.80 -8.93
N PRO A 140 14.71 2.23 -7.88
CA PRO A 140 14.62 0.81 -7.59
C PRO A 140 13.16 0.35 -7.36
N ASP A 141 12.74 -0.75 -7.99
CA ASP A 141 11.40 -1.33 -7.81
C ASP A 141 11.05 -1.54 -6.33
N GLU A 142 12.04 -1.94 -5.54
CA GLU A 142 11.92 -2.16 -4.10
C GLU A 142 11.53 -0.89 -3.34
N ALA A 143 12.09 0.25 -3.75
CA ALA A 143 11.81 1.54 -3.11
C ALA A 143 10.39 2.03 -3.46
N LEU A 144 9.98 1.89 -4.73
CA LEU A 144 8.62 2.22 -5.17
C LEU A 144 7.58 1.34 -4.46
N ARG A 145 7.86 0.04 -4.36
CA ARG A 145 7.00 -0.94 -3.70
C ARG A 145 6.87 -0.65 -2.21
N GLU A 146 7.97 -0.30 -1.53
CA GLU A 146 7.95 0.09 -0.11
C GLU A 146 7.12 1.35 0.12
N ALA A 147 7.29 2.40 -0.70
CA ALA A 147 6.50 3.63 -0.59
C ALA A 147 5.00 3.36 -0.80
N LEU A 148 4.68 2.54 -1.80
CA LEU A 148 3.32 2.15 -2.13
C LEU A 148 2.65 1.34 -1.02
N ILE A 149 3.34 0.31 -0.50
CA ILE A 149 2.81 -0.51 0.60
C ILE A 149 2.60 0.34 1.85
N ASN A 150 3.55 1.22 2.18
CA ASN A 150 3.39 2.11 3.33
C ASN A 150 2.20 3.06 3.15
N ALA A 151 1.99 3.59 1.94
CA ALA A 151 0.82 4.40 1.64
C ALA A 151 -0.50 3.65 1.89
N ILE A 152 -0.57 2.36 1.56
CA ILE A 152 -1.77 1.54 1.83
C ILE A 152 -1.87 1.17 3.32
N ALA A 153 -0.79 0.66 3.91
CA ALA A 153 -0.75 0.16 5.29
C ALA A 153 -0.99 1.25 6.33
N HIS A 154 -0.58 2.49 6.05
CA HIS A 154 -0.70 3.61 6.97
C HIS A 154 -1.74 4.66 6.55
N ARG A 155 -2.54 4.39 5.50
CA ARG A 155 -3.67 5.24 5.13
C ARG A 155 -4.66 5.38 6.28
N ASP A 156 -5.15 6.59 6.49
CA ASP A 156 -6.33 6.82 7.31
C ASP A 156 -7.60 6.46 6.52
N TYR A 157 -8.15 5.28 6.81
CA TYR A 157 -9.35 4.78 6.14
C TYR A 157 -10.65 5.46 6.55
N THR A 158 -10.61 6.40 7.51
CA THR A 158 -11.76 7.27 7.85
C THR A 158 -11.89 8.46 6.89
N ILE A 159 -10.82 8.79 6.14
CA ILE A 159 -10.78 9.96 5.25
C ILE A 159 -11.28 9.57 3.84
N ASN A 160 -12.20 10.38 3.31
CA ASN A 160 -12.78 10.23 1.97
C ASN A 160 -11.89 10.80 0.86
N ALA A 161 -10.62 10.40 0.81
CA ALA A 161 -9.66 10.78 -0.22
C ALA A 161 -8.85 9.57 -0.70
N PRO A 162 -8.55 9.43 -2.01
CA PRO A 162 -7.71 8.34 -2.50
C PRO A 162 -6.25 8.55 -2.11
N ILE A 163 -5.47 7.47 -2.16
CA ILE A 163 -4.01 7.61 -2.26
C ILE A 163 -3.72 8.23 -3.64
N ARG A 164 -2.80 9.17 -3.73
CA ARG A 164 -2.37 9.75 -5.01
C ARG A 164 -0.92 9.40 -5.28
N ILE A 165 -0.65 8.93 -6.49
CA ILE A 165 0.71 8.72 -7.00
C ILE A 165 0.91 9.71 -8.14
N LEU A 166 1.82 10.67 -7.95
CA LEU A 166 2.10 11.70 -8.93
C LEU A 166 3.50 11.49 -9.49
N VAL A 167 3.61 11.27 -10.79
CA VAL A 167 4.89 11.14 -11.49
C VAL A 167 5.18 12.46 -12.19
N PHE A 168 6.22 13.15 -11.75
CA PHE A 168 6.78 14.38 -12.33
C PHE A 168 8.10 14.08 -13.02
N ASP A 169 8.61 15.00 -13.83
CA ASP A 169 9.89 14.82 -14.52
C ASP A 169 11.06 14.68 -13.55
N ASN A 170 11.02 15.35 -12.39
CA ASN A 170 12.11 15.30 -11.41
C ASN A 170 11.88 14.36 -10.20
N ARG A 171 10.67 13.81 -10.00
CA ARG A 171 10.32 13.01 -8.80
C ARG A 171 9.04 12.19 -8.97
N VAL A 172 8.84 11.24 -8.07
CA VAL A 172 7.56 10.55 -7.84
C VAL A 172 7.07 10.89 -6.44
N GLU A 173 5.80 11.28 -6.29
CA GLU A 173 5.18 11.58 -5.00
C GLU A 173 4.09 10.55 -4.66
N PHE A 174 4.11 10.05 -3.43
CA PHE A 174 3.05 9.20 -2.88
C PHE A 174 2.35 9.97 -1.76
N HIS A 175 1.11 10.38 -2.01
CA HIS A 175 0.25 11.06 -1.04
C HIS A 175 -0.67 10.04 -0.40
N SER A 176 -0.52 9.86 0.91
CA SER A 176 -1.39 9.01 1.71
C SER A 176 -2.30 9.87 2.60
N PRO A 177 -3.63 9.69 2.58
CA PRO A 177 -4.53 10.35 3.50
C PRO A 177 -4.18 10.07 4.96
N GLY A 178 -4.22 11.12 5.78
CA GLY A 178 -3.97 11.08 7.22
C GLY A 178 -2.60 11.63 7.61
N ARG A 179 -2.52 12.07 8.86
CA ARG A 179 -1.28 12.50 9.53
C ARG A 179 -0.52 11.32 10.14
N LEU A 180 0.72 11.54 10.52
CA LEU A 180 1.46 10.63 11.38
C LEU A 180 0.74 10.49 12.73
N PRO A 181 0.75 9.31 13.37
CA PRO A 181 0.33 9.19 14.76
C PRO A 181 1.17 10.14 15.64
N ASN A 182 0.56 10.73 16.68
CA ASN A 182 1.22 11.72 17.55
C ASN A 182 2.54 11.23 18.19
N THR A 183 2.76 9.92 18.25
CA THR A 183 3.97 9.28 18.79
C THR A 183 5.06 9.03 17.75
N VAL A 184 4.85 9.43 16.49
CA VAL A 184 5.76 9.19 15.36
C VAL A 184 6.22 10.51 14.76
N THR A 185 7.53 10.67 14.60
CA THR A 185 8.13 11.83 13.92
C THR A 185 8.82 11.41 12.63
N ILE A 186 8.98 12.34 11.68
CA ILE A 186 9.74 12.11 10.45
C ILE A 186 11.17 11.63 10.77
N GLU A 187 11.80 12.20 11.80
CA GLU A 187 13.14 11.81 12.24
C GLU A 187 13.18 10.36 12.73
N SER A 188 12.20 9.94 13.55
CA SER A 188 12.10 8.56 14.02
C SER A 188 11.90 7.56 12.87
N ILE A 189 11.17 7.94 11.81
CA ILE A 189 11.00 7.13 10.60
C ILE A 189 12.33 6.99 9.86
N ARG A 190 13.09 8.09 9.69
CA ARG A 190 14.40 8.08 9.03
C ARG A 190 15.41 7.18 9.74
N MET A 191 15.37 7.14 11.07
CA MET A 191 16.21 6.26 11.89
C MET A 191 15.73 4.80 11.92
N GLY A 192 14.56 4.49 11.33
CA GLY A 192 13.95 3.17 11.44
C GLY A 192 13.49 2.83 12.86
N ALA A 193 13.26 3.83 13.71
CA ALA A 193 12.91 3.71 15.12
C ALA A 193 11.40 3.82 15.40
N SER A 194 10.58 4.00 14.35
CA SER A 194 9.12 4.08 14.47
C SER A 194 8.45 2.77 14.03
N HIS A 195 7.56 2.24 14.87
CA HIS A 195 6.82 0.99 14.62
C HIS A 195 5.33 1.10 14.98
N VAL A 196 4.72 2.27 14.78
CA VAL A 196 3.30 2.46 15.08
C VAL A 196 2.45 2.10 13.86
N LEU A 197 1.68 1.01 13.98
CA LEU A 197 0.80 0.52 12.95
C LEU A 197 -0.59 1.16 13.09
N ARG A 198 -1.03 1.89 12.06
CA ARG A 198 -2.38 2.45 11.99
C ARG A 198 -3.42 1.37 11.66
N ASN A 199 -3.07 0.47 10.74
CA ASN A 199 -3.91 -0.62 10.27
C ASN A 199 -3.19 -1.97 10.48
N PRO A 200 -3.22 -2.55 11.69
CA PRO A 200 -2.46 -3.76 12.01
C PRO A 200 -2.87 -4.99 11.21
N ARG A 201 -4.15 -5.15 10.82
CA ARG A 201 -4.56 -6.30 9.99
C ARG A 201 -4.06 -6.17 8.58
N ILE A 202 -4.20 -5.00 7.98
CA ILE A 202 -3.66 -4.71 6.65
C ILE A 202 -2.14 -4.98 6.64
N TYR A 203 -1.43 -4.46 7.65
CA TYR A 203 0.01 -4.70 7.79
C TYR A 203 0.33 -6.20 7.96
N SER A 204 -0.44 -6.91 8.79
CA SER A 204 -0.24 -8.36 9.01
C SER A 204 -0.41 -9.17 7.73
N PHE A 205 -1.34 -8.80 6.85
CA PHE A 205 -1.49 -9.44 5.54
C PHE A 205 -0.27 -9.17 4.66
N PHE A 206 0.26 -7.95 4.64
CA PHE A 206 1.50 -7.66 3.91
C PHE A 206 2.70 -8.44 4.43
N VAL A 207 2.86 -8.58 5.76
CA VAL A 207 3.93 -9.40 6.36
C VAL A 207 3.81 -10.85 5.87
N ARG A 208 2.59 -11.40 5.90
CA ARG A 208 2.32 -12.78 5.50
C ARG A 208 2.49 -13.03 4.00
N MET A 209 2.25 -12.01 3.19
CA MET A 209 2.55 -12.02 1.76
C MET A 209 4.05 -11.87 1.45
N GLY A 210 4.90 -11.63 2.45
CA GLY A 210 6.33 -11.35 2.26
C GLY A 210 6.58 -9.98 1.62
N LEU A 211 5.60 -9.09 1.65
CA LEU A 211 5.69 -7.76 1.04
C LEU A 211 6.31 -6.72 1.97
N VAL A 212 6.27 -6.94 3.28
CA VAL A 212 6.99 -6.09 4.26
C VAL A 212 7.77 -6.97 5.22
N THR A 213 8.78 -6.38 5.84
CA THR A 213 9.53 -7.00 6.93
C THR A 213 9.41 -6.10 8.16
N ASP A 214 9.44 -6.69 9.35
CA ASP A 214 9.25 -5.96 10.62
C ASP A 214 10.36 -4.93 10.95
N ILE A 215 11.40 -4.82 10.13
CA ILE A 215 12.58 -3.99 10.40
C ILE A 215 12.74 -2.92 9.32
N SER A 216 12.67 -1.65 9.72
CA SER A 216 13.23 -0.46 9.04
C SER A 216 12.97 -0.28 7.53
N GLY A 217 11.80 -0.68 7.02
CA GLY A 217 11.49 -0.66 5.58
C GLY A 217 11.72 0.70 4.91
N VAL A 218 11.19 1.78 5.51
CA VAL A 218 11.39 3.15 5.02
C VAL A 218 12.86 3.59 5.05
N ALA A 219 13.62 3.24 6.09
CA ALA A 219 15.04 3.59 6.17
C ALA A 219 15.86 2.91 5.06
N ARG A 220 15.55 1.65 4.74
CA ARG A 220 16.15 0.95 3.60
C ARG A 220 15.78 1.58 2.27
N MET A 221 14.51 1.95 2.08
CA MET A 221 14.06 2.68 0.89
C MET A 221 14.83 3.99 0.72
N ILE A 222 14.98 4.80 1.77
CA ILE A 222 15.76 6.05 1.74
C ILE A 222 17.20 5.77 1.29
N LYS A 223 17.85 4.76 1.88
CA LYS A 223 19.21 4.36 1.53
C LYS A 223 19.32 3.95 0.06
N LEU A 224 18.45 3.07 -0.42
CA LEU A 224 18.43 2.58 -1.80
C LEU A 224 18.26 3.71 -2.82
N VAL A 225 17.33 4.63 -2.56
CA VAL A 225 17.09 5.79 -3.42
C VAL A 225 18.32 6.70 -3.46
N ARG A 226 18.95 6.96 -2.30
CA ARG A 226 20.15 7.79 -2.24
C ARG A 226 21.32 7.16 -3.01
N GLU A 227 21.53 5.86 -2.87
CA GLU A 227 22.56 5.12 -3.60
C GLU A 227 22.33 5.13 -5.12
N ARG A 228 21.06 5.08 -5.55
CA ARG A 228 20.70 5.07 -6.97
C ARG A 228 20.72 6.46 -7.61
N THR A 229 20.19 7.46 -6.93
CA THR A 229 19.87 8.78 -7.51
C THR A 229 20.81 9.90 -7.06
N GLY A 230 21.61 9.65 -6.02
CA GLY A 230 22.44 10.67 -5.36
C GLY A 230 21.64 11.70 -4.55
N LYS A 231 20.31 11.55 -4.45
CA LYS A 231 19.39 12.49 -3.80
C LYS A 231 18.63 11.81 -2.69
N ASP A 232 18.32 12.54 -1.62
CA ASP A 232 17.55 12.02 -0.49
C ASP A 232 16.04 12.04 -0.76
N VAL A 233 15.32 11.04 -0.25
CA VAL A 233 13.85 11.04 -0.19
C VAL A 233 13.38 12.12 0.79
N VAL A 234 12.38 12.89 0.38
CA VAL A 234 11.70 13.87 1.25
C VAL A 234 10.44 13.22 1.81
N LEU A 235 10.29 13.31 3.13
CA LEU A 235 9.09 12.92 3.86
C LEU A 235 8.46 14.21 4.38
N GLU A 236 7.19 14.42 4.11
CA GLU A 236 6.47 15.64 4.45
C GLU A 236 5.11 15.27 5.05
N GLU A 237 4.70 16.01 6.09
CA GLU A 237 3.37 15.92 6.67
C GLU A 237 2.66 17.26 6.44
N THR A 238 1.41 17.18 5.96
CA THR A 238 0.53 18.34 5.77
C THR A 238 -0.67 18.25 6.72
N GLU A 239 -1.67 19.13 6.57
CA GLU A 239 -2.85 19.07 7.44
C GLU A 239 -3.69 17.80 7.32
N GLY A 240 -3.61 17.10 6.19
CA GLY A 240 -4.45 15.92 5.94
C GLY A 240 -3.77 14.77 5.21
N GLU A 241 -2.47 14.89 4.88
CA GLU A 241 -1.74 13.87 4.14
C GLU A 241 -0.31 13.72 4.63
N PHE A 242 0.20 12.51 4.53
CA PHE A 242 1.62 12.19 4.58
C PHE A 242 2.14 11.94 3.16
N ILE A 243 3.24 12.58 2.80
CA ILE A 243 3.77 12.61 1.44
C ILE A 243 5.20 12.06 1.43
N VAL A 244 5.44 11.07 0.58
CA VAL A 244 6.78 10.55 0.28
C VAL A 244 7.18 11.02 -1.12
N LYS A 245 8.22 11.84 -1.23
CA LYS A 245 8.75 12.34 -2.52
C LYS A 245 10.08 11.66 -2.82
N ILE A 246 10.06 10.79 -3.82
CA ILE A 246 11.23 10.05 -4.30
C ILE A 246 11.83 10.80 -5.49
N PRO A 247 13.04 11.36 -5.37
CA PRO A 247 13.67 12.07 -6.49
C PRO A 247 13.99 11.11 -7.64
N ARG A 248 13.86 11.61 -8.87
CA ARG A 248 14.38 10.95 -10.09
C ARG A 248 15.84 11.38 -10.32
N PRO A 249 16.70 10.49 -10.84
CA PRO A 249 18.04 10.88 -11.26
C PRO A 249 17.96 11.93 -12.37
N SER A 250 18.91 12.85 -12.42
CA SER A 250 18.93 13.87 -13.49
C SER A 250 19.09 13.19 -14.86
N LEU A 251 18.51 13.79 -15.91
CA LEU A 251 18.80 13.40 -17.29
C LEU A 251 20.28 13.73 -17.57
N THR A 252 21.13 12.71 -17.64
CA THR A 252 22.46 12.80 -18.25
C THR A 252 22.37 12.57 -19.74
#